data_AF-A0A7K3NKQ5-F1
#
_entry.id   AF-A0A7K3NKQ5-F1
#
_cell.length_a   1.000
_cell.length_b   1.000
_cell.length_c   1.000
_cell.angle_alpha   90.00
_cell.angle_beta   90.00
_cell.angle_gamma   90.00
#
_symmetry.space_group_name_H-M   'P 1'
#
loop_
_entity.id
_entity.type
_entity.pdbx_description
1 polymer ?
#
loop_
_entity_poly.entity_id
_entity_poly.type
_entity_poly.pdbx_seq_one_letter_code
_entity_poly.pdbx_strand_id
1 'polypeptide(L)'
;MQFLRAVDAYRWYRSTRYAADHPEAMPRSFFQAAPMQRAIEALHDIGTILARLDAAHRRALRDNTAGFPGACAALEEGLRRGGYLIP
;
A
#
# COMPACT_ATOMS: atom_id res chain seq x y z
N MET A 1 -6.46 -0.40 9.85
CA MET A 1 -6.61 0.60 8.77
C MET A 1 -7.24 -0.12 7.59
N GLN A 2 -8.18 0.49 6.88
CA GLN A 2 -8.87 -0.16 5.75
C GLN A 2 -9.03 0.83 4.59
N PHE A 3 -9.07 0.29 3.37
CA PHE A 3 -9.15 1.03 2.12
C PHE A 3 -10.38 0.58 1.32
N LEU A 4 -10.95 1.50 0.54
CA LEU A 4 -12.07 1.19 -0.35
C LEU A 4 -11.63 0.39 -1.57
N ARG A 5 -10.44 0.68 -2.12
CA ARG A 5 -9.91 0.05 -3.33
C ARG A 5 -8.43 -0.24 -3.20
N ALA A 6 -7.94 -1.23 -3.95
CA ALA A 6 -6.52 -1.58 -4.01
C ALA A 6 -5.64 -0.40 -4.46
N VAL A 7 -6.14 0.47 -5.34
CA VAL A 7 -5.43 1.68 -5.77
C VAL A 7 -5.23 2.69 -4.65
N ASP A 8 -6.17 2.79 -3.71
CA ASP A 8 -6.08 3.71 -2.57
C ASP A 8 -5.02 3.21 -1.59
N ALA A 9 -5.03 1.90 -1.31
CA ALA A 9 -4.00 1.24 -0.50
C ALA A 9 -2.60 1.41 -1.12
N TYR A 10 -2.49 1.23 -2.44
CA TYR A 10 -1.21 1.37 -3.15
C TYR A 10 -0.69 2.81 -3.14
N ARG A 11 -1.56 3.80 -3.36
CA ARG A 11 -1.20 5.23 -3.26
C ARG A 11 -0.76 5.59 -1.85
N TRP A 12 -1.51 5.15 -0.84
CA TRP A 12 -1.16 5.36 0.56
C TRP A 12 0.20 4.72 0.89
N TYR A 13 0.45 3.49 0.45
CA TYR A 13 1.72 2.80 0.65
C TYR A 13 2.88 3.59 0.06
N ARG A 14 2.75 4.06 -1.20
CA ARG A 14 3.81 4.84 -1.85
C ARG A 14 4.11 6.14 -1.14
N SER A 15 3.08 6.92 -0.79
CA SER A 15 3.27 8.19 -0.09
C SER A 15 3.85 7.99 1.30
N THR A 16 3.38 6.98 2.03
CA THR A 16 3.85 6.68 3.40
C THR A 16 5.26 6.12 3.40
N ARG A 17 5.61 5.23 2.44
CA ARG A 17 6.99 4.73 2.28
C ARG A 17 7.96 5.87 1.98
N TYR A 18 7.57 6.77 1.08
CA TYR A 18 8.35 7.96 0.75
C TYR A 18 8.55 8.86 1.96
N ALA A 19 7.50 9.16 2.72
CA ALA A 19 7.59 9.91 3.97
C ALA A 19 8.43 9.23 5.05
N ALA A 20 8.47 7.90 5.09
CA ALA A 20 9.34 7.15 6.01
C ALA A 20 10.82 7.28 5.62
N ASP A 21 11.13 7.38 4.32
CA ASP A 21 12.49 7.65 3.83
C ASP A 21 12.85 9.15 3.92
N HIS A 22 11.85 10.03 3.95
CA HIS A 22 11.96 11.50 3.99
C HIS A 22 11.14 12.07 5.16
N PRO A 23 11.70 12.11 6.39
CA PRO A 23 10.99 12.54 7.58
C PRO A 23 10.34 13.93 7.45
N GLU A 24 10.90 14.81 6.63
CA GLU A 24 10.39 16.14 6.30
C GLU A 24 9.03 16.12 5.55
N ALA A 25 8.71 15.01 4.87
CA ALA A 25 7.46 14.81 4.14
C ALA A 25 6.39 14.08 4.96
N MET A 26 6.68 13.74 6.23
CA MET A 26 5.78 12.95 7.06
C MET A 26 4.56 13.77 7.53
N PRO A 27 3.32 13.31 7.27
CA PRO A 27 2.13 14.05 7.67
C PRO A 27 2.06 14.22 9.19
N ARG A 28 1.61 15.38 9.67
CA ARG A 28 1.52 15.64 11.12
C ARG A 28 0.60 14.67 11.88
N SER A 29 -0.37 14.08 11.18
CA SER A 29 -1.26 13.05 11.72
C SER A 29 -0.55 11.75 12.10
N PHE A 30 0.68 11.52 11.62
CA PHE A 30 1.51 10.39 12.03
C PHE A 30 2.25 10.60 13.34
N PHE A 31 2.30 11.81 13.91
CA PHE A 31 3.02 12.04 15.18
C PHE A 31 2.30 11.52 16.42
N GLN A 32 1.08 10.98 16.29
CA GLN A 32 0.41 10.29 17.38
C GLN A 32 0.86 8.82 17.44
N ALA A 33 1.27 8.35 18.62
CA ALA A 33 1.89 7.02 18.81
C ALA A 33 1.01 5.84 18.33
N ALA A 34 -0.29 5.85 18.65
CA ALA A 34 -1.19 4.76 18.27
C ALA A 34 -1.53 4.72 16.76
N PRO A 35 -1.84 5.86 16.09
CA PRO A 35 -1.92 5.91 14.64
C PRO A 35 -0.63 5.53 13.91
N MET A 36 0.53 5.90 14.46
CA MET A 36 1.83 5.60 13.88
C MET A 36 2.10 4.10 13.84
N GLN A 37 1.88 3.39 14.94
CA GLN A 37 2.17 1.95 15.01
C GLN A 37 1.33 1.13 14.02
N ARG A 38 0.01 1.40 13.96
CA ARG A 38 -0.89 0.76 12.98
C ARG A 38 -0.50 1.06 11.54
N ALA A 39 0.03 2.26 11.27
CA ALA A 39 0.49 2.63 9.95
C ALA A 39 1.80 1.94 9.57
N ILE A 40 2.72 1.73 10.52
CA ILE A 40 3.96 0.97 10.30
C ILE A 40 3.63 -0.50 10.00
N GLU A 41 2.74 -1.12 10.78
CA GLU A 41 2.26 -2.48 10.54
C GLU A 41 1.63 -2.62 9.15
N ALA A 42 0.70 -1.72 8.81
CA ALA A 42 0.07 -1.71 7.49
C ALA A 42 1.08 -1.47 6.35
N LEU A 43 2.10 -0.64 6.57
CA LEU A 43 3.15 -0.38 5.57
C LEU A 43 3.97 -1.65 5.31
N HIS A 44 4.36 -2.36 6.37
CA HIS A 44 5.11 -3.61 6.29
C HIS A 44 4.31 -4.71 5.58
N ASP A 45 3.04 -4.88 5.95
CA ASP A 45 2.20 -5.95 5.43
C ASP A 45 1.82 -5.71 3.97
N ILE A 46 1.46 -4.47 3.60
CA ILE A 46 1.23 -4.11 2.19
C ILE A 46 2.52 -4.26 1.37
N GLY A 47 3.68 -3.90 1.93
CA GLY A 47 4.98 -4.15 1.31
C GLY A 47 5.24 -5.64 1.03
N THR A 48 4.88 -6.51 1.98
CA THR A 48 4.99 -7.97 1.84
C THR A 48 4.04 -8.51 0.77
N ILE A 49 2.81 -8.00 0.70
CA ILE A 49 1.84 -8.35 -0.35
C ILE A 49 2.41 -7.96 -1.73
N LEU A 50 2.93 -6.73 -1.87
CA LEU A 50 3.53 -6.25 -3.12
C LEU A 50 4.77 -7.07 -3.52
N ALA A 51 5.59 -7.50 -2.56
CA ALA A 51 6.77 -8.32 -2.82
C ALA A 51 6.41 -9.72 -3.37
N ARG A 52 5.23 -10.24 -3.03
CA ARG A 52 4.72 -11.52 -3.54
C ARG A 52 4.13 -11.44 -4.95
N LEU A 53 3.79 -10.25 -5.43
CA LEU A 53 3.41 -10.06 -6.83
C LEU A 53 4.62 -10.34 -7.73
N ASP A 54 4.40 -10.76 -8.97
CA ASP A 54 5.50 -10.86 -9.93
C ASP A 54 6.04 -9.47 -10.34
N ALA A 55 7.18 -9.47 -11.01
CA ALA A 55 7.83 -8.24 -11.47
C ALA A 55 6.97 -7.46 -12.48
N ALA A 56 6.17 -8.15 -13.30
CA ALA A 56 5.33 -7.52 -14.31
C ALA A 56 4.17 -6.75 -13.67
N HIS A 57 3.50 -7.35 -12.68
CA HIS A 57 2.44 -6.71 -11.90
C HIS A 57 2.97 -5.54 -11.08
N ARG A 58 4.11 -5.67 -10.41
CA ARG A 58 4.74 -4.53 -9.71
C ARG A 58 5.06 -3.38 -10.66
N ARG A 59 5.63 -3.68 -11.84
CA ARG A 59 5.91 -2.68 -12.86
C ARG A 59 4.62 -2.03 -13.35
N ALA A 60 3.58 -2.81 -13.61
CA ALA A 60 2.30 -2.30 -14.07
C ALA A 60 1.64 -1.37 -13.05
N LEU A 61 1.69 -1.70 -11.75
CA LEU A 61 1.22 -0.81 -10.67
C LEU A 61 2.02 0.49 -10.60
N ARG A 62 3.35 0.42 -10.78
CA ARG A 62 4.24 1.60 -10.70
C ARG A 62 4.10 2.52 -11.90
N ASP A 63 4.09 1.95 -13.10
CA ASP A 63 4.18 2.67 -14.37
C ASP A 63 2.79 2.88 -15.01
N ASN A 64 1.72 2.39 -14.37
CA ASN A 64 0.34 2.46 -14.86
C ASN A 64 0.19 1.95 -16.32
N THR A 65 0.78 0.79 -16.61
CA THR A 65 0.81 0.22 -17.97
C THR A 65 -0.43 -0.62 -18.27
N ALA A 66 -0.53 -1.19 -19.47
CA ALA A 66 -1.67 -2.02 -19.89
C ALA A 66 -2.01 -3.19 -18.94
N GLY A 67 -1.03 -3.71 -18.19
CA GLY A 67 -1.24 -4.75 -17.17
C GLY A 67 -1.83 -4.26 -15.85
N PHE A 68 -2.10 -2.96 -15.72
CA PHE A 68 -2.57 -2.33 -14.48
C PHE A 68 -3.85 -2.96 -13.92
N PRO A 69 -4.90 -3.28 -14.71
CA PRO A 69 -6.10 -3.91 -14.17
C PRO A 69 -5.82 -5.28 -13.53
N GLY A 70 -5.01 -6.12 -14.17
CA GLY A 70 -4.62 -7.43 -13.63
C GLY A 70 -3.76 -7.31 -12.37
N ALA A 71 -2.84 -6.34 -12.36
CA ALA A 71 -2.01 -6.07 -11.19
C ALA A 71 -2.82 -5.52 -10.00
N CYS A 72 -3.81 -4.68 -10.27
CA CYS A 72 -4.77 -4.21 -9.28
C CYS A 72 -5.59 -5.37 -8.70
N ALA A 73 -6.09 -6.28 -9.53
CA ALA A 73 -6.84 -7.45 -9.05
C ALA A 73 -5.98 -8.37 -8.16
N ALA A 74 -4.72 -8.62 -8.57
CA ALA A 74 -3.79 -9.42 -7.78
C ALA A 74 -3.45 -8.75 -6.42
N LEU A 75 -3.28 -7.42 -6.42
CA LEU A 75 -3.10 -6.65 -5.20
C LEU A 75 -4.35 -6.68 -4.32
N GLU A 76 -5.53 -6.53 -4.92
CA GLU A 76 -6.81 -6.53 -4.22
C GLU A 76 -7.04 -7.85 -3.46
N GLU A 77 -6.73 -8.97 -4.09
CA GLU A 77 -6.81 -10.29 -3.46
C GLU A 77 -5.89 -10.39 -2.22
N GLY A 78 -4.65 -9.90 -2.34
CA GLY A 78 -3.72 -9.85 -1.22
C GLY A 78 -4.22 -8.96 -0.07
N LEU A 79 -4.76 -7.78 -0.39
CA LEU A 79 -5.30 -6.84 0.58
C LEU A 79 -6.57 -7.36 1.26
N ARG A 80 -7.45 -8.06 0.52
CA ARG A 80 -8.65 -8.70 1.07
C ARG A 80 -8.28 -9.77 2.10
N ARG A 81 -7.30 -10.64 1.79
CA ARG A 81 -6.79 -11.65 2.73
C ARG A 81 -6.14 -11.04 3.97
N GLY A 82 -5.49 -9.88 3.83
CA GLY A 82 -4.91 -9.13 4.94
C GLY A 82 -5.91 -8.29 5.73
N GLY A 83 -7.20 -8.25 5.36
CA GLY A 83 -8.21 -7.42 6.04
C GLY A 83 -8.06 -5.91 5.81
N TYR A 84 -7.28 -5.51 4.81
CA TYR A 84 -7.03 -4.10 4.48
C TYR A 84 -8.08 -3.49 3.55
N LEU A 85 -8.99 -4.29 3.01
CA LEU A 85 -10.13 -3.77 2.25
C LEU A 85 -11.38 -3.75 3.12
N ILE A 86 -12.20 -2.73 2.89
CA ILE A 86 -13.57 -2.71 3.39
C ILE A 86 -14.33 -3.86 2.71
N PRO A 87 -15.09 -4.69 3.45
CA PRO A 87 -15.87 -5.80 2.90
C PRO A 87 -16.84 -5.39 1.79
#